data_AF-A0A1Q2YBH6-F1
#
_entry.id   AF-A0A1Q2YBH6-F1
#
_cell.length_a   1.000
_cell.length_b   1.000
_cell.length_c   1.000
_cell.angle_alpha   90.00
_cell.angle_beta   90.00
_cell.angle_gamma   90.00
#
_symmetry.space_group_name_H-M   'P 1'
#
loop_
_entity.id
_entity.type
_entity.pdbx_description
1 polymer ?
#
loop_
_entity_poly.entity_id
_entity_poly.type
_entity_poly.pdbx_seq_one_letter_code
_entity_poly.pdbx_strand_id
1 'polypeptide(L)'
;MQSGQLSKSLEALFYVYSQLDASGILEAKFPNSDTFFEGEIKNINYSFLKFLDAHPQLEDSVKTSLGEKFQNEAYESIYQIFHDLKLACITKILEYEDNPNLYAKTDEFYKISVEMLLREAIRLGVSLRKEEGPAEEDAQEEIKEDAGEGGKSTEGTDTEQSNDSKIQTQLSQLKPIESTDSLGAILEKEFDIVTSAFYTSTGKALSIFASGNVPFFSSLNSLKSDLDDREPIIDPALGITLTSVIPNVSVPTDEKLSKFTNPDAKIPNIRQILENYMHPNWLRLISSQWLKHGDGLSSLNFSFAPTYDETQSIISNDWKGLTWCQQIGFKKLVDAKRKYDYLLASQPAHEKDEAKMDEDINLDKSAEPEDSNVEKVADEEVTKNKDETAISDDEIKTEKRENGERDDDSSVIINQDPESRERIDLANVLLWDANKTVAEDEVKAVKDSKVQATVSDLLNELSQLRQDRIERQKKHARYNKNILGTGSRIFKPSNEELKLYFKIKRLLTGFIEAKDINPNQLDIEIDKRLPVLQHTYQGTLPASFGVSNQKTSKSKRKR
;
A
#
# COMPACT_ATOMS: atom_id res chain seq x y z
N MET A 1 7.77 17.34 -40.18
CA MET A 1 8.23 17.33 -38.78
C MET A 1 7.19 18.03 -37.92
N GLN A 2 6.75 17.42 -36.82
CA GLN A 2 5.96 18.06 -35.75
C GLN A 2 6.84 19.10 -35.01
N SER A 3 7.27 20.14 -35.72
CA SER A 3 8.33 21.06 -35.28
C SER A 3 7.96 21.84 -34.01
N GLY A 4 6.67 22.11 -33.76
CA GLY A 4 6.22 22.93 -32.64
C GLY A 4 6.28 22.26 -31.25
N GLN A 5 6.24 20.93 -31.16
CA GLN A 5 6.35 20.23 -29.87
C GLN A 5 7.82 19.96 -29.52
N LEU A 6 8.63 19.57 -30.52
CA LEU A 6 10.05 19.33 -30.35
C LEU A 6 10.81 20.62 -30.00
N SER A 7 10.55 21.73 -30.70
CA SER A 7 11.13 23.05 -30.37
C SER A 7 10.82 23.47 -28.93
N LYS A 8 9.56 23.41 -28.50
CA LYS A 8 9.16 23.72 -27.11
C LYS A 8 9.84 22.81 -26.09
N SER A 9 9.97 21.52 -26.39
CA SER A 9 10.65 20.57 -25.50
C SER A 9 12.15 20.87 -25.40
N LEU A 10 12.80 21.25 -26.50
CA LEU A 10 14.20 21.64 -26.54
C LEU A 10 14.44 22.96 -25.81
N GLU A 11 13.59 23.97 -26.00
CA GLU A 11 13.64 25.22 -25.24
C GLU A 11 13.53 24.98 -23.73
N ALA A 12 12.59 24.13 -23.31
CA ALA A 12 12.43 23.77 -21.90
C ALA A 12 13.65 23.00 -21.36
N LEU A 13 14.21 22.09 -22.16
CA LEU A 13 15.39 21.29 -21.80
C LEU A 13 16.64 22.17 -21.65
N PHE A 14 16.89 23.10 -22.58
CA PHE A 14 17.99 24.05 -22.48
C PHE A 14 17.79 25.05 -21.33
N TYR A 15 16.54 25.46 -21.03
CA TYR A 15 16.25 26.23 -19.82
C TYR A 15 16.65 25.46 -18.56
N VAL A 16 16.29 24.17 -18.45
CA VAL A 16 16.70 23.32 -17.33
C VAL A 16 18.22 23.18 -17.26
N TYR A 17 18.89 22.98 -18.40
CA TYR A 17 20.35 22.91 -18.43
C TYR A 17 21.00 24.21 -17.93
N SER A 18 20.47 25.37 -18.31
CA SER A 18 20.98 26.67 -17.82
C SER A 18 20.85 26.85 -16.30
N GLN A 19 19.83 26.22 -15.68
CA GLN A 19 19.64 26.25 -14.23
C GLN A 19 20.53 25.22 -13.50
N LEU A 20 20.89 24.13 -14.18
CA LEU A 20 21.75 23.08 -13.64
C LEU A 20 23.24 23.35 -13.84
N ASP A 21 23.61 24.17 -14.82
CA ASP A 21 25.00 24.42 -15.18
C ASP A 21 25.73 25.27 -14.14
N ALA A 22 26.38 24.59 -13.19
CA ALA A 22 27.23 25.22 -12.17
C ALA A 22 28.72 25.24 -12.55
N SER A 23 29.12 24.52 -13.61
CA SER A 23 30.53 24.34 -14.01
C SER A 23 30.87 24.96 -15.37
N GLY A 24 29.93 25.68 -15.99
CA GLY A 24 30.13 26.37 -17.27
C GLY A 24 30.28 25.39 -18.43
N ILE A 25 29.48 24.33 -18.46
CA ILE A 25 29.47 23.31 -19.50
C ILE A 25 28.82 23.85 -20.78
N LEU A 26 27.79 24.69 -20.65
CA LEU A 26 27.13 25.30 -21.80
C LEU A 26 28.02 26.28 -22.56
N GLU A 27 28.97 26.89 -21.85
CA GLU A 27 29.99 27.80 -22.38
C GLU A 27 31.30 27.09 -22.75
N ALA A 28 31.40 25.78 -22.49
CA ALA A 28 32.60 25.02 -22.80
C ALA A 28 32.84 25.02 -24.31
N LYS A 29 34.08 25.35 -24.69
CA LYS A 29 34.49 25.44 -26.09
C LYS A 29 34.95 24.06 -26.57
N PHE A 30 34.24 23.50 -27.54
CA PHE A 30 34.59 22.24 -28.20
C PHE A 30 34.66 22.43 -29.73
N PRO A 31 35.33 21.52 -30.47
CA PRO A 31 35.45 21.64 -31.92
C PRO A 31 34.08 21.63 -32.61
N ASN A 32 33.91 22.42 -33.66
CA ASN A 32 32.67 22.44 -34.43
C ASN A 32 32.33 21.07 -35.01
N SER A 33 31.04 20.81 -35.23
CA SER A 33 30.54 19.55 -35.82
C SER A 33 31.13 19.29 -37.22
N ASP A 34 31.48 20.33 -37.95
CA ASP A 34 32.13 20.20 -39.26
C ASP A 34 33.60 19.74 -39.16
N THR A 35 34.22 19.90 -37.98
CA THR A 35 35.62 19.52 -37.74
C THR A 35 35.76 18.20 -37.00
N PHE A 36 34.82 17.87 -36.12
CA PHE A 36 34.78 16.60 -35.43
C PHE A 36 33.33 16.16 -35.25
N PHE A 37 32.99 15.02 -35.86
CA PHE A 37 31.72 14.35 -35.69
C PHE A 37 31.94 12.85 -35.74
N GLU A 38 31.49 12.16 -34.70
CA GLU A 38 31.56 10.71 -34.62
C GLU A 38 30.16 10.11 -34.76
N GLY A 39 30.00 9.13 -35.65
CA GLY A 39 28.72 8.45 -35.89
C GLY A 39 28.40 7.39 -34.84
N GLU A 40 29.42 6.76 -34.26
CA GLU A 40 29.25 5.70 -33.27
C GLU A 40 29.40 6.21 -31.83
N ILE A 41 28.33 6.07 -31.02
CA ILE A 41 28.28 6.50 -29.61
C ILE A 41 29.45 5.97 -28.76
N LYS A 42 29.87 4.72 -29.00
CA LYS A 42 30.89 4.03 -28.22
C LYS A 42 32.28 4.62 -28.43
N ASN A 43 32.57 5.08 -29.65
CA ASN A 43 33.92 5.50 -30.04
C ASN A 43 34.19 6.97 -29.75
N ILE A 44 33.15 7.77 -29.44
CA ILE A 44 33.26 9.22 -29.19
C ILE A 44 34.42 9.58 -28.27
N ASN A 45 34.58 8.90 -27.13
CA ASN A 45 35.65 9.21 -26.17
C ASN A 45 37.03 9.01 -26.81
N TYR A 46 37.24 7.84 -27.40
CA TYR A 46 38.51 7.45 -27.99
C TYR A 46 38.88 8.33 -29.20
N SER A 47 37.93 8.57 -30.11
CA SER A 47 38.17 9.38 -31.30
C SER A 47 38.39 10.84 -30.94
N PHE A 48 37.69 11.37 -29.93
CA PHE A 48 37.88 12.73 -29.46
C PHE A 48 39.24 12.94 -28.78
N LEU A 49 39.65 12.03 -27.89
CA LEU A 49 40.97 12.10 -27.25
C LEU A 49 42.09 12.01 -28.29
N LYS A 50 41.98 11.10 -29.26
CA LYS A 50 42.91 11.00 -30.39
C LYS A 50 42.94 12.28 -31.25
N PHE A 51 41.79 12.93 -31.42
CA PHE A 51 41.69 14.19 -32.16
C PHE A 51 42.41 15.34 -31.42
N LEU A 52 42.25 15.43 -30.09
CA LEU A 52 42.94 16.41 -29.25
C LEU A 52 44.46 16.20 -29.27
N ASP A 53 44.92 14.95 -29.21
CA ASP A 53 46.35 14.61 -29.32
C ASP A 53 46.94 15.00 -30.68
N ALA A 54 46.16 14.85 -31.77
CA ALA A 54 46.58 15.22 -33.11
C ALA A 54 46.57 16.73 -33.36
N HIS A 55 45.72 17.49 -32.64
CA HIS A 55 45.55 18.94 -32.81
C HIS A 55 45.63 19.71 -31.48
N PRO A 56 46.81 19.76 -30.83
CA PRO A 56 46.99 20.39 -29.52
C PRO A 56 46.84 21.93 -29.53
N GLN A 57 46.89 22.57 -30.69
CA GLN A 57 46.69 24.02 -30.85
C GLN A 57 45.53 24.30 -31.82
N LEU A 58 44.32 23.88 -31.45
CA LEU A 58 43.13 24.22 -32.21
C LEU A 58 42.85 25.72 -32.08
N GLU A 59 42.78 26.43 -33.21
CA GLU A 59 42.42 27.84 -33.24
C GLU A 59 41.04 28.08 -32.62
N ASP A 60 40.89 29.18 -31.87
CA ASP A 60 39.62 29.52 -31.21
C ASP A 60 38.49 29.84 -32.21
N SER A 61 38.81 30.06 -33.49
CA SER A 61 37.87 30.25 -34.61
C SER A 61 37.09 28.98 -34.96
N VAL A 62 37.60 27.81 -34.58
CA VAL A 62 37.05 26.48 -34.91
C VAL A 62 36.26 25.88 -33.74
N LYS A 63 36.24 26.57 -32.60
CA LYS A 63 35.51 26.14 -31.40
C LYS A 63 34.15 26.82 -31.33
N THR A 64 33.14 26.06 -30.96
CA THR A 64 31.81 26.57 -30.58
C THR A 64 31.45 26.09 -29.19
N SER A 65 30.44 26.73 -28.61
CA SER A 65 29.82 26.29 -27.36
C SER A 65 28.41 25.74 -27.61
N LEU A 66 27.91 24.95 -26.65
CA LEU A 66 26.55 24.37 -26.72
C LEU A 66 25.51 25.49 -26.75
N GLY A 67 25.72 26.56 -25.98
CA GLY A 67 24.86 27.74 -25.93
C GLY A 67 24.79 28.48 -27.27
N GLU A 68 25.93 28.68 -27.93
CA GLU A 68 25.99 29.33 -29.25
C GLU A 68 25.31 28.49 -30.34
N LYS A 69 25.54 27.18 -30.36
CA LYS A 69 24.87 26.28 -31.32
C LYS A 69 23.36 26.24 -31.12
N PHE A 70 22.90 26.29 -29.87
CA PHE A 70 21.47 26.34 -29.57
C PHE A 70 20.84 27.66 -30.03
N GLN A 71 21.47 28.81 -29.74
CA GLN A 71 20.98 30.12 -30.18
C GLN A 71 20.92 30.26 -31.71
N ASN A 72 21.81 29.57 -32.42
CA ASN A 72 21.86 29.55 -33.88
C ASN A 72 20.94 28.49 -34.52
N GLU A 73 20.13 27.77 -33.72
CA GLU A 73 19.27 26.67 -34.18
C GLU A 73 20.02 25.59 -35.00
N ALA A 74 21.30 25.35 -34.68
CA ALA A 74 22.17 24.48 -35.46
C ALA A 74 21.90 22.97 -35.27
N TYR A 75 20.94 22.60 -34.42
CA TYR A 75 20.63 21.22 -34.08
C TYR A 75 19.48 20.66 -34.92
N GLU A 76 19.80 19.75 -35.84
CA GLU A 76 18.81 19.04 -36.66
C GLU A 76 18.37 17.70 -36.03
N SER A 77 19.22 17.12 -35.17
CA SER A 77 19.00 15.81 -34.55
C SER A 77 19.33 15.83 -33.05
N ILE A 78 18.56 15.07 -32.27
CA ILE A 78 18.82 14.84 -30.84
C ILE A 78 20.20 14.20 -30.62
N TYR A 79 20.68 13.41 -31.60
CA TYR A 79 22.03 12.84 -31.55
C TYR A 79 23.12 13.91 -31.51
N GLN A 80 23.00 14.98 -32.30
CA GLN A 80 23.98 16.07 -32.32
C GLN A 80 24.05 16.78 -30.95
N ILE A 81 22.90 16.95 -30.29
CA ILE A 81 22.84 17.50 -28.94
C ILE A 81 23.55 16.57 -27.95
N PHE A 82 23.26 15.26 -28.02
CA PHE A 82 23.93 14.27 -27.17
C PHE A 82 25.45 14.22 -27.39
N HIS A 83 25.88 14.23 -28.66
CA HIS A 83 27.28 14.23 -29.06
C HIS A 83 28.02 15.46 -28.49
N ASP A 84 27.52 16.65 -28.75
CA ASP A 84 28.12 17.90 -28.30
C ASP A 84 28.11 18.04 -26.77
N LEU A 85 27.03 17.61 -26.11
CA LEU A 85 26.93 17.54 -24.64
C LEU A 85 28.02 16.65 -24.05
N LYS A 86 28.25 15.49 -24.66
CA LYS A 86 29.29 14.55 -24.22
C LYS A 86 30.70 15.13 -24.41
N LEU A 87 30.96 15.80 -25.54
CA LEU A 87 32.25 16.47 -25.81
C LEU A 87 32.53 17.61 -24.84
N ALA A 88 31.54 18.46 -24.57
CA ALA A 88 31.65 19.54 -23.61
C ALA A 88 31.99 19.01 -22.21
N CYS A 89 31.34 17.92 -21.78
CA CYS A 89 31.61 17.30 -20.49
C CYS A 89 33.01 16.67 -20.42
N ILE A 90 33.47 15.96 -21.46
CA ILE A 90 34.82 15.39 -21.50
C ILE A 90 35.88 16.51 -21.42
N THR A 91 35.70 17.58 -22.17
CA THR A 91 36.63 18.73 -22.16
C THR A 91 36.74 19.33 -20.75
N LYS A 92 35.61 19.53 -20.07
CA LYS A 92 35.58 20.04 -18.69
C LYS A 92 36.15 19.05 -17.66
N ILE A 93 35.93 17.76 -17.85
CA ILE A 93 36.53 16.71 -17.01
C ILE A 93 38.05 16.71 -17.11
N LEU A 94 38.60 16.92 -18.30
CA LEU A 94 40.05 17.07 -18.51
C LEU A 94 40.59 18.37 -17.89
N GLU A 95 39.85 19.48 -17.99
CA GLU A 95 40.23 20.77 -17.35
C GLU A 95 40.22 20.72 -15.82
N TYR A 96 39.30 19.95 -15.22
CA TYR A 96 39.07 19.91 -13.78
C TYR A 96 39.68 18.70 -13.05
N GLU A 97 40.68 18.05 -13.64
CA GLU A 97 41.38 16.90 -13.04
C GLU A 97 41.87 17.20 -11.60
N ASP A 98 42.43 18.40 -11.38
CA ASP A 98 42.95 18.81 -10.08
C ASP A 98 41.87 19.27 -9.08
N ASN A 99 40.62 19.47 -9.54
CA ASN A 99 39.54 20.00 -8.72
C ASN A 99 38.39 18.98 -8.55
N PRO A 100 38.40 18.18 -7.47
CA PRO A 100 37.47 17.07 -7.29
C PRO A 100 35.99 17.52 -7.19
N ASN A 101 35.73 18.73 -6.72
CA ASN A 101 34.36 19.24 -6.58
C ASN A 101 33.76 19.63 -7.94
N LEU A 102 34.55 20.25 -8.82
CA LEU A 102 34.10 20.61 -10.17
C LEU A 102 34.02 19.38 -11.09
N TYR A 103 34.93 18.43 -10.91
CA TYR A 103 34.88 17.13 -11.57
C TYR A 103 33.56 16.41 -11.25
N ALA A 104 33.25 16.23 -9.97
CA ALA A 104 32.04 15.53 -9.54
C ALA A 104 30.76 16.23 -10.01
N LYS A 105 30.71 17.57 -9.98
CA LYS A 105 29.57 18.34 -10.50
C LYS A 105 29.40 18.20 -12.02
N THR A 106 30.49 18.11 -12.76
CA THR A 106 30.45 17.91 -14.22
C THR A 106 29.92 16.52 -14.57
N ASP A 107 30.34 15.50 -13.81
CA ASP A 107 29.80 14.14 -13.95
C ASP A 107 28.31 14.04 -13.57
N GLU A 108 27.90 14.70 -12.48
CA GLU A 108 26.49 14.78 -12.05
C GLU A 108 25.63 15.48 -13.11
N PHE A 109 26.10 16.61 -13.64
CA PHE A 109 25.43 17.32 -14.72
C PHE A 109 25.27 16.44 -15.97
N TYR A 110 26.32 15.72 -16.38
CA TYR A 110 26.27 14.82 -17.53
C TYR A 110 25.21 13.73 -17.33
N LYS A 111 25.20 13.06 -16.16
CA LYS A 111 24.23 11.99 -15.83
C LYS A 111 22.80 12.50 -15.90
N ILE A 112 22.50 13.62 -15.25
CA ILE A 112 21.16 14.22 -15.22
C ILE A 112 20.75 14.67 -16.63
N SER A 113 21.65 15.33 -17.36
CA SER A 113 21.35 15.91 -18.67
C SER A 113 21.07 14.84 -19.71
N VAL A 114 21.90 13.79 -19.78
CA VAL A 114 21.70 12.65 -20.68
C VAL A 114 20.45 11.86 -20.29
N GLU A 115 20.19 11.64 -19.00
CA GLU A 115 18.98 10.94 -18.56
C GLU A 115 17.71 11.70 -18.97
N MET A 116 17.68 13.02 -18.78
CA MET A 116 16.55 13.85 -19.21
C MET A 116 16.37 13.82 -20.73
N LEU A 117 17.46 13.97 -21.48
CA LEU A 117 17.44 13.93 -22.94
C LEU A 117 16.91 12.59 -23.46
N LEU A 118 17.37 11.47 -22.89
CA LEU A 118 16.88 10.13 -23.24
C LEU A 118 15.39 9.95 -22.90
N ARG A 119 14.95 10.39 -21.72
CA ARG A 119 13.54 10.27 -21.30
C ARG A 119 12.61 11.09 -22.20
N GLU A 120 12.99 12.32 -22.54
CA GLU A 120 12.21 13.16 -23.45
C GLU A 120 12.24 12.64 -24.89
N ALA A 121 13.38 12.15 -25.37
CA ALA A 121 13.47 11.53 -26.69
C ALA A 121 12.54 10.31 -26.80
N ILE A 122 12.49 9.44 -25.78
CA ILE A 122 11.56 8.30 -25.73
C ILE A 122 10.10 8.76 -25.68
N ARG A 123 9.76 9.81 -24.91
CA ARG A 123 8.40 10.37 -24.87
C ARG A 123 7.94 10.89 -26.23
N LEU A 124 8.88 11.44 -27.02
CA LEU A 124 8.64 11.93 -28.37
C LEU A 124 8.76 10.83 -29.45
N GLY A 125 9.12 9.60 -29.07
CA GLY A 125 9.31 8.48 -29.98
C GLY A 125 10.56 8.57 -30.86
N VAL A 126 11.55 9.39 -30.50
CA VAL A 126 12.81 9.56 -31.24
C VAL A 126 13.91 8.73 -30.59
N SER A 127 14.64 7.94 -31.39
CA SER A 127 15.80 7.17 -30.92
C SER A 127 17.12 7.89 -31.23
N LEU A 128 18.11 7.73 -30.36
CA LEU A 128 19.47 8.29 -30.56
C LEU A 128 20.27 7.56 -31.64
N ARG A 129 19.91 6.32 -31.98
CA ARG A 129 20.55 5.59 -33.07
C ARG A 129 20.00 6.09 -34.38
N LYS A 130 20.88 6.48 -35.29
CA LYS A 130 20.52 6.65 -36.70
C LYS A 130 20.07 5.27 -37.18
N GLU A 131 18.86 5.17 -37.74
CA GLU A 131 18.48 3.98 -38.50
C GLU A 131 19.49 3.89 -39.65
N GLU A 132 20.36 2.88 -39.62
CA GLU A 132 21.12 2.49 -40.79
C GLU A 132 20.09 2.12 -41.85
N GLY A 133 19.93 3.01 -42.85
CA GLY A 133 19.19 2.66 -44.05
C GLY A 133 19.88 1.46 -44.73
N PRO A 134 19.13 0.56 -45.39
CA PRO A 134 19.68 -0.58 -46.08
C PRO A 134 20.36 -0.12 -47.37
N ALA A 135 21.58 0.40 -47.27
CA ALA A 135 22.41 0.75 -48.41
C ALA A 135 23.83 0.98 -47.90
N GLU A 136 24.59 -0.10 -47.66
CA GLU A 136 26.08 -0.12 -47.72
C GLU A 136 26.73 -1.48 -47.37
N GLU A 137 25.97 -2.58 -47.23
CA GLU A 137 26.57 -3.92 -47.00
C GLU A 137 26.77 -4.78 -48.28
N ASP A 138 26.25 -4.38 -49.44
CA ASP A 138 26.30 -5.22 -50.67
C ASP A 138 27.61 -5.12 -51.49
N ALA A 139 28.68 -4.52 -50.95
CA ALA A 139 29.92 -4.28 -51.73
C ALA A 139 31.13 -5.15 -51.33
N GLN A 140 31.02 -6.05 -50.36
CA GLN A 140 32.15 -6.86 -49.91
C GLN A 140 31.80 -8.33 -49.63
N GLU A 141 31.13 -9.02 -50.56
CA GLU A 141 31.12 -10.49 -50.52
C GLU A 141 30.85 -11.11 -51.91
N GLU A 142 31.71 -10.83 -52.88
CA GLU A 142 31.84 -11.66 -54.08
C GLU A 142 33.31 -12.09 -54.24
N ILE A 143 33.59 -13.37 -53.91
CA ILE A 143 34.50 -14.31 -54.60
C ILE A 143 34.48 -15.62 -53.80
N LYS A 144 33.68 -16.59 -54.26
CA LYS A 144 34.08 -17.99 -54.54
C LYS A 144 32.88 -18.83 -55.00
N GLU A 145 32.90 -19.11 -56.31
CA GLU A 145 32.59 -20.38 -57.01
C GLU A 145 32.25 -21.61 -56.12
N ASP A 146 31.46 -22.60 -56.52
CA ASP A 146 30.57 -22.92 -57.65
C ASP A 146 30.04 -24.35 -57.33
N ALA A 147 29.04 -24.82 -58.08
CA ALA A 147 28.53 -26.19 -58.25
C ALA A 147 27.14 -26.53 -57.67
N GLY A 148 26.19 -26.74 -58.59
CA GLY A 148 25.20 -27.82 -58.49
C GLY A 148 23.74 -27.49 -58.88
N GLU A 149 23.41 -27.76 -60.15
CA GLU A 149 22.10 -28.07 -60.79
C GLU A 149 20.90 -28.35 -59.84
N GLY A 150 19.63 -28.00 -60.10
CA GLY A 150 18.91 -27.58 -61.30
C GLY A 150 17.41 -27.94 -61.12
N GLY A 151 16.47 -27.22 -61.76
CA GLY A 151 15.06 -27.61 -61.81
C GLY A 151 14.05 -26.46 -61.94
N LYS A 152 13.30 -26.46 -63.04
CA LYS A 152 12.47 -25.37 -63.60
C LYS A 152 10.98 -25.46 -63.16
N SER A 153 10.36 -24.27 -63.00
CA SER A 153 9.01 -23.82 -63.48
C SER A 153 7.75 -24.40 -62.77
N THR A 154 6.63 -23.71 -62.49
CA THR A 154 5.90 -22.57 -63.09
C THR A 154 4.83 -22.01 -62.12
N GLU A 155 4.61 -20.68 -62.16
CA GLU A 155 3.39 -19.85 -62.01
C GLU A 155 2.11 -20.30 -61.25
N GLY A 156 1.57 -19.37 -60.42
CA GLY A 156 0.13 -19.23 -60.12
C GLY A 156 -0.22 -18.53 -58.79
N THR A 157 -0.46 -17.20 -58.85
CA THR A 157 -1.44 -16.38 -58.08
C THR A 157 -1.65 -16.62 -56.57
N ASP A 158 -1.30 -15.63 -55.72
CA ASP A 158 -2.27 -14.75 -55.05
C ASP A 158 -1.62 -13.87 -53.96
N THR A 159 -1.95 -12.59 -54.05
CA THR A 159 -1.54 -11.48 -53.19
C THR A 159 -2.33 -11.55 -51.88
N GLU A 160 -1.66 -11.80 -50.75
CA GLU A 160 -2.06 -11.42 -49.36
C GLU A 160 -1.23 -12.12 -48.24
N GLN A 161 -0.17 -12.88 -48.58
CA GLN A 161 0.70 -13.54 -47.59
C GLN A 161 2.01 -12.80 -47.27
N SER A 162 2.20 -11.55 -47.74
CA SER A 162 3.49 -10.84 -47.65
C SER A 162 3.82 -10.26 -46.28
N ASN A 163 2.84 -10.06 -45.38
CA ASN A 163 3.09 -9.41 -44.10
C ASN A 163 3.38 -10.42 -42.98
N ASP A 164 2.68 -11.55 -42.96
CA ASP A 164 2.94 -12.62 -41.98
C ASP A 164 4.28 -13.32 -42.27
N SER A 165 4.65 -13.49 -43.54
CA SER A 165 5.95 -14.04 -43.93
C SER A 165 7.11 -13.10 -43.57
N LYS A 166 6.92 -11.78 -43.65
CA LYS A 166 7.89 -10.76 -43.19
C LYS A 166 8.04 -10.72 -41.68
N ILE A 167 6.94 -10.85 -40.94
CA ILE A 167 6.98 -10.94 -39.47
C ILE A 167 7.62 -12.26 -39.04
N GLN A 168 7.34 -13.37 -39.73
CA GLN A 168 7.98 -14.67 -39.46
C GLN A 168 9.46 -14.71 -39.84
N THR A 169 9.89 -14.00 -40.90
CA THR A 169 11.32 -13.85 -41.23
C THR A 169 12.04 -12.90 -40.28
N GLN A 170 11.37 -11.88 -39.73
CA GLN A 170 11.94 -11.04 -38.67
C GLN A 170 11.99 -11.76 -37.32
N LEU A 171 11.02 -12.63 -37.00
CA LEU A 171 11.05 -13.49 -35.81
C LEU A 171 12.13 -14.58 -35.91
N SER A 172 12.41 -15.11 -37.09
CA SER A 172 13.45 -16.13 -37.28
C SER A 172 14.87 -15.56 -37.34
N GLN A 173 15.02 -14.24 -37.50
CA GLN A 173 16.30 -13.52 -37.43
C GLN A 173 16.69 -13.11 -36.00
N LEU A 174 15.77 -13.16 -35.04
CA LEU A 174 16.11 -13.10 -33.62
C LEU A 174 16.74 -14.44 -33.24
N LYS A 175 18.08 -14.50 -33.27
CA LYS A 175 18.80 -15.62 -32.64
C LYS A 175 18.28 -15.74 -31.21
N PRO A 176 17.72 -16.91 -30.80
CA PRO A 176 17.47 -17.16 -29.39
C PRO A 176 18.79 -16.93 -28.68
N ILE A 177 18.75 -16.26 -27.52
CA ILE A 177 19.90 -16.25 -26.62
C ILE A 177 20.16 -17.72 -26.32
N GLU A 178 21.16 -18.33 -26.98
CA GLU A 178 21.48 -19.73 -26.78
C GLU A 178 21.82 -19.90 -25.31
N SER A 179 20.86 -20.40 -24.54
CA SER A 179 21.02 -20.69 -23.13
C SER A 179 21.99 -21.86 -23.02
N THR A 180 23.27 -21.56 -22.82
CA THR A 180 24.26 -22.56 -22.39
C THR A 180 23.96 -23.10 -20.98
N ASP A 181 23.00 -22.47 -20.27
CA ASP A 181 22.58 -22.81 -18.93
C ASP A 181 21.39 -23.79 -18.94
N SER A 182 21.58 -24.94 -18.31
CA SER A 182 20.54 -25.96 -18.14
C SER A 182 19.28 -25.43 -17.43
N LEU A 183 19.40 -24.36 -16.66
CA LEU A 183 18.28 -23.73 -15.97
C LEU A 183 17.40 -22.90 -16.93
N GLY A 184 18.02 -22.15 -17.85
CA GLY A 184 17.28 -21.34 -18.83
C GLY A 184 16.37 -22.20 -19.70
N ALA A 185 16.90 -23.33 -20.19
CA ALA A 185 16.15 -24.29 -20.99
C ALA A 185 14.98 -24.96 -20.24
N ILE A 186 15.08 -25.13 -18.91
CA ILE A 186 13.97 -25.66 -18.09
C ILE A 186 12.89 -24.59 -17.92
N LEU A 187 13.28 -23.34 -17.65
CA LEU A 187 12.34 -22.25 -17.44
C LEU A 187 11.59 -21.89 -18.73
N GLU A 188 12.25 -21.89 -19.87
CA GLU A 188 11.60 -21.66 -21.17
C GLU A 188 10.61 -22.78 -21.55
N LYS A 189 10.83 -23.99 -21.03
CA LYS A 189 9.91 -25.11 -21.24
C LYS A 189 8.68 -25.02 -20.34
N GLU A 190 8.83 -24.53 -19.12
CA GLU A 190 7.76 -24.51 -18.12
C GLU A 190 6.98 -23.20 -18.08
N PHE A 191 7.56 -22.08 -18.53
CA PHE A 191 6.99 -20.75 -18.40
C PHE A 191 7.15 -19.93 -19.69
N ASP A 192 6.12 -19.13 -20.00
CA ASP A 192 6.23 -18.04 -20.97
C ASP A 192 6.97 -16.87 -20.31
N ILE A 193 8.21 -16.62 -20.74
CA ILE A 193 9.07 -15.61 -20.12
C ILE A 193 8.80 -14.23 -20.74
N VAL A 194 8.20 -13.33 -19.96
CA VAL A 194 8.14 -11.90 -20.29
C VAL A 194 9.40 -11.22 -19.77
N THR A 195 10.28 -10.78 -20.67
CA THR A 195 11.57 -10.19 -20.32
C THR A 195 11.56 -8.67 -20.44
N SER A 196 12.29 -8.02 -19.53
CA SER A 196 12.68 -6.61 -19.64
C SER A 196 14.18 -6.50 -19.39
N ALA A 197 14.93 -6.07 -20.39
CA ALA A 197 16.39 -5.92 -20.29
C ALA A 197 16.76 -4.44 -20.19
N PHE A 198 17.69 -4.13 -19.30
CA PHE A 198 18.29 -2.80 -19.18
C PHE A 198 19.77 -2.92 -18.85
N TYR A 199 20.56 -1.94 -19.29
CA TYR A 199 22.00 -1.90 -19.04
C TYR A 199 22.31 -0.87 -17.95
N THR A 200 23.11 -1.27 -16.96
CA THR A 200 23.63 -0.38 -15.92
C THR A 200 25.14 -0.52 -15.81
N SER A 201 25.85 0.58 -15.56
CA SER A 201 27.29 0.52 -15.31
C SER A 201 27.58 -0.12 -13.94
N THR A 202 28.72 -0.80 -13.85
CA THR A 202 29.16 -1.43 -12.59
C THR A 202 30.05 -0.47 -11.81
N GLY A 203 29.88 -0.45 -10.49
CA GLY A 203 30.76 0.31 -9.62
C GLY A 203 32.12 -0.37 -9.48
N LYS A 204 33.17 0.40 -9.19
CA LYS A 204 34.52 -0.14 -8.90
C LYS A 204 34.90 0.18 -7.46
N ALA A 205 35.41 -0.81 -6.72
CA ALA A 205 35.89 -0.67 -5.35
C ALA A 205 37.26 -1.34 -5.19
N LEU A 206 38.08 -0.83 -4.28
CA LEU A 206 39.37 -1.42 -3.93
C LEU A 206 39.15 -2.50 -2.87
N SER A 207 39.84 -3.62 -3.02
CA SER A 207 39.84 -4.70 -2.04
C SER A 207 41.27 -5.05 -1.60
N ILE A 208 41.43 -5.31 -0.32
CA ILE A 208 42.69 -5.73 0.29
C ILE A 208 42.43 -6.84 1.30
N PHE A 209 43.31 -7.83 1.34
CA PHE A 209 43.30 -8.88 2.36
C PHE A 209 44.26 -8.49 3.48
N ALA A 210 43.74 -8.28 4.70
CA ALA A 210 44.60 -8.03 5.85
C ALA A 210 45.18 -9.32 6.44
N SER A 211 46.14 -9.17 7.37
CA SER A 211 46.67 -10.27 8.17
C SER A 211 45.53 -10.96 8.94
N GLY A 212 45.20 -12.20 8.55
CA GLY A 212 44.05 -12.94 9.07
C GLY A 212 43.01 -13.35 8.02
N ASN A 213 43.28 -13.16 6.72
CA ASN A 213 42.39 -13.50 5.59
C ASN A 213 41.01 -12.83 5.66
N VAL A 214 40.93 -11.66 6.30
CA VAL A 214 39.72 -10.85 6.31
C VAL A 214 39.76 -9.90 5.10
N PRO A 215 38.78 -9.98 4.18
CA PRO A 215 38.68 -9.06 3.07
C PRO A 215 38.17 -7.70 3.56
N PHE A 216 38.89 -6.64 3.22
CA PHE A 216 38.46 -5.27 3.39
C PHE A 216 38.12 -4.66 2.03
N PHE A 217 37.03 -3.92 2.00
CA PHE A 217 36.57 -3.20 0.81
C PHE A 217 36.58 -1.71 1.11
N SER A 218 37.00 -0.90 0.13
CA SER A 218 36.82 0.55 0.18
C SER A 218 35.38 0.93 -0.13
N SER A 219 35.05 2.22 0.04
CA SER A 219 33.87 2.78 -0.61
C SER A 219 33.98 2.66 -2.14
N LEU A 220 32.84 2.82 -2.83
CA LEU A 220 32.83 2.95 -4.28
C LEU A 220 33.72 4.13 -4.71
N ASN A 221 34.45 3.94 -5.81
CA ASN A 221 35.26 4.99 -6.41
C ASN A 221 34.35 6.00 -7.13
N SER A 222 33.61 6.81 -6.38
CA SER A 222 32.72 7.86 -6.92
C SER A 222 33.47 9.04 -7.52
N LEU A 223 34.80 9.08 -7.37
CA LEU A 223 35.66 10.15 -7.88
C LEU A 223 36.03 9.95 -9.34
N LYS A 224 35.77 8.75 -9.91
CA LYS A 224 36.01 8.48 -11.32
C LYS A 224 34.68 8.42 -12.07
N SER A 225 34.53 9.31 -13.06
CA SER A 225 33.38 9.31 -13.98
C SER A 225 33.47 8.16 -14.99
N ASP A 226 32.32 7.71 -15.49
CA ASP A 226 32.22 6.78 -16.63
C ASP A 226 32.72 7.42 -17.94
N LEU A 227 32.88 8.75 -17.98
CA LEU A 227 33.47 9.47 -19.11
C LEU A 227 35.00 9.50 -19.09
N ASP A 228 35.62 9.11 -17.98
CA ASP A 228 37.08 9.15 -17.83
C ASP A 228 37.68 7.76 -18.07
N ASP A 229 38.39 7.60 -19.17
CA ASP A 229 38.99 6.32 -19.55
C ASP A 229 40.31 6.02 -18.81
N ARG A 230 40.87 6.96 -18.03
CA ARG A 230 42.19 6.82 -17.38
C ARG A 230 42.19 5.76 -16.28
N GLU A 231 43.17 4.85 -16.29
CA GLU A 231 43.27 3.82 -15.25
C GLU A 231 43.70 4.41 -13.89
N PRO A 232 43.12 3.94 -12.76
CA PRO A 232 43.54 4.42 -11.45
C PRO A 232 44.98 4.01 -11.17
N ILE A 233 45.78 4.94 -10.66
CA ILE A 233 47.17 4.69 -10.26
C ILE A 233 47.15 3.89 -8.95
N ILE A 234 47.44 2.59 -9.03
CA ILE A 234 47.51 1.69 -7.87
C ILE A 234 48.96 1.25 -7.69
N ASP A 235 49.50 1.42 -6.48
CA ASP A 235 50.84 0.91 -6.14
C ASP A 235 50.79 -0.63 -6.03
N PRO A 236 51.48 -1.38 -6.91
CA PRO A 236 51.48 -2.85 -6.89
C PRO A 236 52.11 -3.42 -5.61
N ALA A 237 52.91 -2.65 -4.87
CA ALA A 237 53.52 -3.10 -3.63
C ALA A 237 52.51 -3.27 -2.48
N LEU A 238 51.33 -2.63 -2.57
CA LEU A 238 50.30 -2.63 -1.51
C LEU A 238 49.34 -3.83 -1.58
N GLY A 239 49.42 -4.67 -2.63
CA GLY A 239 48.55 -5.85 -2.78
C GLY A 239 47.06 -5.52 -2.91
N ILE A 240 46.72 -4.31 -3.38
CA ILE A 240 45.35 -3.83 -3.57
C ILE A 240 44.84 -4.33 -4.92
N THR A 241 43.65 -4.92 -4.94
CA THR A 241 42.97 -5.36 -6.17
C THR A 241 41.70 -4.55 -6.43
N LEU A 242 41.39 -4.33 -7.71
CA LEU A 242 40.15 -3.67 -8.12
C LEU A 242 39.05 -4.72 -8.27
N THR A 243 37.91 -4.48 -7.61
CA THR A 243 36.73 -5.34 -7.64
C THR A 243 35.54 -4.60 -8.24
N SER A 244 34.77 -5.29 -9.09
CA SER A 244 33.53 -4.76 -9.66
C SER A 244 32.35 -5.05 -8.72
N VAL A 245 31.59 -4.00 -8.41
CA VAL A 245 30.38 -4.06 -7.61
C VAL A 245 29.19 -4.02 -8.56
N ILE A 246 28.44 -5.13 -8.58
CA ILE A 246 27.24 -5.27 -9.41
C ILE A 246 26.08 -4.58 -8.68
N PRO A 247 25.30 -3.70 -9.36
CA PRO A 247 24.14 -3.06 -8.76
C PRO A 247 23.08 -4.10 -8.37
N ASN A 248 22.47 -3.92 -7.21
CA ASN A 248 21.40 -4.80 -6.75
C ASN A 248 20.08 -4.42 -7.44
N VAL A 249 19.52 -5.34 -8.22
CA VAL A 249 18.15 -5.24 -8.72
C VAL A 249 17.23 -5.82 -7.66
N SER A 250 17.02 -5.07 -6.58
CA SER A 250 16.23 -5.55 -5.45
C SER A 250 14.75 -5.65 -5.82
N VAL A 251 14.14 -6.81 -5.55
CA VAL A 251 12.68 -6.93 -5.51
C VAL A 251 12.18 -6.22 -4.25
N PRO A 252 11.16 -5.33 -4.33
CA PRO A 252 10.65 -4.64 -3.16
C PRO A 252 10.15 -5.64 -2.12
N THR A 253 10.60 -5.49 -0.88
CA THR A 253 10.10 -6.29 0.24
C THR A 253 8.96 -5.55 0.92
N ASP A 254 7.79 -6.18 1.02
CA ASP A 254 6.60 -5.63 1.68
C ASP A 254 6.77 -5.60 3.22
N GLU A 255 7.58 -4.67 3.71
CA GLU A 255 7.73 -4.43 5.13
C GLU A 255 6.65 -3.46 5.63
N LYS A 256 5.79 -3.94 6.52
CA LYS A 256 4.77 -3.09 7.17
C LYS A 256 5.44 -2.13 8.15
N LEU A 257 4.93 -0.90 8.23
CA LEU A 257 5.40 0.14 9.16
C LEU A 257 5.52 -0.34 10.61
N SER A 258 4.67 -1.30 11.02
CA SER A 258 4.69 -1.91 12.35
C SER A 258 6.02 -2.55 12.73
N LYS A 259 6.85 -2.97 11.77
CA LYS A 259 8.18 -3.54 12.05
C LYS A 259 9.18 -2.48 12.53
N PHE A 260 9.03 -1.24 12.08
CA PHE A 260 9.92 -0.12 12.45
C PHE A 260 9.49 0.58 13.75
N THR A 261 8.25 0.35 14.19
CA THR A 261 7.75 0.87 15.46
C THR A 261 8.05 -0.13 16.58
N ASN A 262 8.52 0.35 17.73
CA ASN A 262 8.85 -0.50 18.88
C ASN A 262 7.56 -0.90 19.63
N PRO A 263 7.04 -2.15 19.49
CA PRO A 263 5.77 -2.54 20.11
C PRO A 263 5.93 -2.77 21.63
N ASP A 264 7.17 -2.82 22.13
CA ASP A 264 7.48 -3.16 23.52
C ASP A 264 7.32 -1.99 24.51
N ALA A 265 7.00 -0.79 24.02
CA ALA A 265 6.48 0.27 24.87
C ALA A 265 5.08 -0.14 25.37
N LYS A 266 5.04 -0.90 26.47
CA LYS A 266 3.82 -1.31 27.18
C LYS A 266 3.11 -0.09 27.78
N ILE A 267 2.53 0.75 26.92
CA ILE A 267 1.57 1.76 27.36
C ILE A 267 0.29 0.98 27.68
N PRO A 268 -0.15 0.94 28.95
CA PRO A 268 -1.39 0.27 29.29
C PRO A 268 -2.55 0.97 28.57
N ASN A 269 -3.42 0.18 27.93
CA ASN A 269 -4.64 0.69 27.29
C ASN A 269 -5.68 1.09 28.35
N ILE A 270 -5.44 2.18 29.08
CA ILE A 270 -6.40 2.76 30.02
C ILE A 270 -7.50 3.45 29.20
N ARG A 271 -8.71 2.87 29.17
CA ARG A 271 -9.85 3.37 28.37
C ARG A 271 -10.80 4.27 29.15
N GLN A 272 -10.85 4.11 30.47
CA GLN A 272 -11.68 4.91 31.36
C GLN A 272 -10.78 5.56 32.40
N ILE A 273 -10.82 6.90 32.45
CA ILE A 273 -9.94 7.68 33.32
C ILE A 273 -10.59 7.87 34.71
N LEU A 274 -11.92 7.82 34.78
CA LEU A 274 -12.69 8.24 35.96
C LEU A 274 -13.61 7.13 36.52
N GLU A 275 -13.22 5.85 36.45
CA GLU A 275 -14.02 4.75 37.02
C GLU A 275 -14.29 4.92 38.52
N ASN A 276 -13.29 5.41 39.27
CA ASN A 276 -13.36 5.59 40.72
C ASN A 276 -13.34 7.06 41.14
N TYR A 277 -13.70 7.98 40.23
CA TYR A 277 -13.74 9.40 40.58
C TYR A 277 -14.97 9.70 41.43
N MET A 278 -14.75 10.22 42.64
CA MET A 278 -15.80 10.71 43.52
C MET A 278 -15.66 12.22 43.67
N HIS A 279 -16.62 12.96 43.11
CA HIS A 279 -16.66 14.41 43.30
C HIS A 279 -17.01 14.73 44.77
N PRO A 280 -16.38 15.74 45.41
CA PRO A 280 -16.67 16.10 46.81
C PRO A 280 -18.16 16.33 47.11
N ASN A 281 -18.93 16.81 46.14
CA ASN A 281 -20.40 16.97 46.25
C ASN A 281 -21.17 15.65 46.48
N TRP A 282 -20.56 14.50 46.22
CA TRP A 282 -21.14 13.18 46.46
C TRP A 282 -20.72 12.57 47.80
N LEU A 283 -19.87 13.26 48.56
CA LEU A 283 -19.50 12.81 49.91
C LEU A 283 -20.72 12.90 50.83
N ARG A 284 -20.86 11.88 51.68
CA ARG A 284 -21.93 11.84 52.68
C ARG A 284 -21.65 12.90 53.74
N LEU A 285 -22.55 13.88 53.85
CA LEU A 285 -22.55 14.81 54.98
C LEU A 285 -23.00 14.05 56.23
N ILE A 286 -22.37 14.35 57.37
CA ILE A 286 -22.74 13.75 58.65
C ILE A 286 -24.10 14.33 59.06
N SER A 287 -25.12 13.47 59.22
CA SER A 287 -26.47 13.84 59.67
C SER A 287 -26.73 13.32 61.07
N SER A 288 -27.80 13.79 61.73
CA SER A 288 -28.25 13.24 63.02
C SER A 288 -28.44 11.73 62.98
N GLN A 289 -28.21 11.02 64.09
CA GLN A 289 -28.43 9.59 64.20
C GLN A 289 -29.74 9.33 64.95
N TRP A 290 -30.60 8.45 64.42
CA TRP A 290 -31.83 8.06 65.12
C TRP A 290 -31.52 6.88 66.03
N LEU A 291 -31.79 7.07 67.32
CA LEU A 291 -31.55 6.07 68.34
C LEU A 291 -32.86 5.31 68.59
N LYS A 292 -32.75 3.98 68.69
CA LYS A 292 -33.88 3.12 69.03
C LYS A 292 -33.61 2.49 70.39
N HIS A 293 -34.49 2.75 71.35
CA HIS A 293 -34.40 2.17 72.69
C HIS A 293 -35.49 1.11 72.87
N GLY A 294 -35.06 -0.15 72.98
CA GLY A 294 -35.94 -1.31 73.13
C GLY A 294 -36.68 -1.72 71.84
N ASP A 295 -37.25 -2.92 71.86
CA ASP A 295 -38.04 -3.47 70.76
C ASP A 295 -39.47 -3.81 71.21
N GLY A 296 -40.45 -3.53 70.33
CA GLY A 296 -41.85 -3.88 70.55
C GLY A 296 -42.51 -3.19 71.74
N LEU A 297 -43.30 -3.94 72.53
CA LEU A 297 -44.09 -3.43 73.66
C LEU A 297 -43.24 -2.82 74.80
N SER A 298 -41.96 -3.19 74.88
CA SER A 298 -40.99 -2.65 75.85
C SER A 298 -40.52 -1.22 75.52
N SER A 299 -40.77 -0.74 74.29
CA SER A 299 -40.41 0.63 73.86
C SER A 299 -41.21 1.72 74.59
N LEU A 300 -42.41 1.41 75.10
CA LEU A 300 -43.21 2.34 75.91
C LEU A 300 -42.48 2.76 77.19
N ASN A 301 -41.68 1.86 77.77
CA ASN A 301 -40.87 2.12 78.95
C ASN A 301 -39.66 3.02 78.66
N PHE A 302 -39.34 3.30 77.40
CA PHE A 302 -38.23 4.16 76.99
C PHE A 302 -38.68 5.40 76.20
N SER A 303 -39.96 5.74 76.25
CA SER A 303 -40.52 6.94 75.61
C SER A 303 -39.92 8.25 76.15
N PHE A 304 -39.28 8.23 77.32
CA PHE A 304 -38.56 9.36 77.92
C PHE A 304 -37.10 9.47 77.47
N ALA A 305 -36.55 8.44 76.82
CA ALA A 305 -35.14 8.42 76.42
C ALA A 305 -34.90 9.31 75.19
N PRO A 306 -33.71 9.93 75.07
CA PRO A 306 -33.35 10.70 73.88
C PRO A 306 -33.47 9.86 72.60
N THR A 307 -34.23 10.34 71.62
CA THR A 307 -34.54 9.57 70.40
C THR A 307 -33.56 9.82 69.25
N TYR A 308 -32.67 10.79 69.37
CA TYR A 308 -31.67 11.11 68.36
C TYR A 308 -30.41 11.72 68.97
N ASP A 309 -29.29 11.57 68.27
CA ASP A 309 -28.00 12.20 68.56
C ASP A 309 -27.61 13.16 67.42
N GLU A 310 -27.24 14.39 67.77
CA GLU A 310 -26.88 15.49 66.87
C GLU A 310 -25.45 16.02 67.09
N THR A 311 -24.64 15.38 67.93
CA THR A 311 -23.33 15.90 68.36
C THR A 311 -22.34 16.24 67.23
N GLN A 312 -22.44 15.59 66.07
CA GLN A 312 -21.59 15.84 64.89
C GLN A 312 -22.39 16.11 63.61
N SER A 313 -23.69 16.39 63.72
CA SER A 313 -24.54 16.55 62.54
C SER A 313 -24.42 17.94 61.91
N ILE A 314 -24.30 17.98 60.59
CA ILE A 314 -24.31 19.20 59.77
C ILE A 314 -25.75 19.66 59.49
N ILE A 315 -26.70 18.71 59.50
CA ILE A 315 -28.13 18.93 59.22
C ILE A 315 -28.94 18.53 60.45
N SER A 316 -29.92 19.36 60.83
CA SER A 316 -30.80 19.08 61.96
C SER A 316 -31.75 17.91 61.71
N ASN A 317 -32.20 17.28 62.80
CA ASN A 317 -33.09 16.13 62.77
C ASN A 317 -34.42 16.42 62.05
N ASP A 318 -34.99 17.61 62.24
CA ASP A 318 -36.23 18.00 61.57
C ASP A 318 -36.09 18.00 60.05
N TRP A 319 -34.97 18.53 59.54
CA TRP A 319 -34.66 18.53 58.12
C TRP A 319 -34.37 17.13 57.58
N LYS A 320 -33.64 16.32 58.35
CA LYS A 320 -33.41 14.90 58.01
C LYS A 320 -34.73 14.13 57.95
N GLY A 321 -35.59 14.30 58.94
CA GLY A 321 -36.91 13.68 59.05
C GLY A 321 -37.85 14.10 57.93
N LEU A 322 -37.86 15.38 57.58
CA LEU A 322 -38.63 15.91 56.45
C LEU A 322 -38.14 15.35 55.12
N THR A 323 -36.82 15.34 54.90
CA THR A 323 -36.20 14.77 53.69
C THR A 323 -36.50 13.27 53.58
N TRP A 324 -36.37 12.53 54.68
CA TRP A 324 -36.71 11.11 54.74
C TRP A 324 -38.19 10.86 54.46
N CYS A 325 -39.09 11.65 55.06
CA CYS A 325 -40.53 11.54 54.84
C CYS A 325 -40.88 11.79 53.37
N GLN A 326 -40.30 12.83 52.76
CA GLN A 326 -40.50 13.15 51.35
C GLN A 326 -39.96 12.06 50.40
N GLN A 327 -38.72 11.60 50.63
CA GLN A 327 -38.04 10.69 49.70
C GLN A 327 -38.41 9.22 49.89
N ILE A 328 -38.65 8.79 51.13
CA ILE A 328 -38.85 7.39 51.53
C ILE A 328 -40.24 7.19 52.14
N GLY A 329 -40.64 8.05 53.08
CA GLY A 329 -41.87 7.90 53.85
C GLY A 329 -43.13 7.84 52.98
N PHE A 330 -43.33 8.82 52.08
CA PHE A 330 -44.48 8.84 51.19
C PHE A 330 -44.47 7.69 50.17
N LYS A 331 -43.29 7.26 49.70
CA LYS A 331 -43.20 6.08 48.82
C LYS A 331 -43.70 4.83 49.54
N LYS A 332 -43.22 4.60 50.77
CA LYS A 332 -43.68 3.48 51.60
C LYS A 332 -45.17 3.55 51.92
N LEU A 333 -45.73 4.74 52.12
CA LEU A 333 -47.15 4.94 52.36
C LEU A 333 -47.98 4.59 51.12
N VAL A 334 -47.56 5.04 49.94
CA VAL A 334 -48.19 4.67 48.66
C VAL A 334 -48.11 3.15 48.44
N ASP A 335 -46.98 2.52 48.72
CA ASP A 335 -46.83 1.08 48.59
C ASP A 335 -47.69 0.30 49.60
N ALA A 336 -47.80 0.78 50.84
CA ALA A 336 -48.70 0.23 51.85
C ALA A 336 -50.17 0.38 51.45
N LYS A 337 -50.54 1.54 50.88
CA LYS A 337 -51.89 1.77 50.36
C LYS A 337 -52.20 0.84 49.19
N ARG A 338 -51.28 0.66 48.24
CA ARG A 338 -51.44 -0.31 47.14
C ARG A 338 -51.61 -1.74 47.66
N LYS A 339 -50.84 -2.15 48.68
CA LYS A 339 -50.99 -3.46 49.32
C LYS A 339 -52.36 -3.60 50.00
N TYR A 340 -52.83 -2.55 50.66
CA TYR A 340 -54.15 -2.53 51.29
C TYR A 340 -55.30 -2.56 50.28
N ASP A 341 -55.21 -1.75 49.22
CA ASP A 341 -56.17 -1.71 48.11
C ASP A 341 -56.22 -3.05 47.37
N TYR A 342 -55.08 -3.74 47.21
CA TYR A 342 -55.02 -5.11 46.70
C TYR A 342 -55.75 -6.09 47.62
N LEU A 343 -55.52 -6.01 48.94
CA LEU A 343 -56.19 -6.87 49.93
C LEU A 343 -57.70 -6.65 49.96
N LEU A 344 -58.16 -5.40 49.79
CA LEU A 344 -59.58 -5.07 49.63
C LEU A 344 -60.16 -5.55 48.30
N ALA A 345 -59.44 -5.41 47.20
CA ALA A 345 -59.87 -5.91 45.89
C ALA A 345 -59.97 -7.45 45.86
N SER A 346 -59.18 -8.15 46.66
CA SER A 346 -59.30 -9.60 46.87
C SER A 346 -60.48 -10.03 47.78
N GLN A 347 -61.30 -9.10 48.28
CA GLN A 347 -62.58 -9.40 48.94
C GLN A 347 -63.71 -8.63 48.25
N PRO A 348 -64.32 -9.20 47.18
CA PRO A 348 -65.66 -9.79 47.36
C PRO A 348 -66.02 -10.91 46.35
N ALA A 349 -66.38 -12.11 46.83
CA ALA A 349 -67.31 -13.05 46.17
C ALA A 349 -67.54 -14.30 47.05
N HIS A 350 -68.08 -14.16 48.26
CA HIS A 350 -68.52 -15.33 49.03
C HIS A 350 -69.66 -14.98 50.01
N GLU A 351 -70.77 -14.47 49.48
CA GLU A 351 -72.09 -14.62 50.11
C GLU A 351 -73.15 -14.80 49.01
N LYS A 352 -73.13 -15.97 48.35
CA LYS A 352 -74.30 -16.75 47.90
C LYS A 352 -73.85 -18.00 47.14
N ASP A 353 -74.56 -19.08 47.43
CA ASP A 353 -74.61 -20.39 46.77
C ASP A 353 -73.56 -21.45 47.19
N GLU A 354 -73.90 -22.12 48.29
CA GLU A 354 -73.61 -23.55 48.47
C GLU A 354 -74.39 -24.36 47.42
N ALA A 355 -73.70 -25.03 46.49
CA ALA A 355 -73.96 -26.42 46.12
C ALA A 355 -73.05 -26.89 44.96
N LYS A 356 -72.07 -27.76 45.31
CA LYS A 356 -71.45 -28.83 44.48
C LYS A 356 -70.54 -28.33 43.33
N MET A 357 -69.37 -28.87 43.04
CA MET A 357 -68.66 -30.09 43.43
C MET A 357 -67.18 -29.88 43.02
N ASP A 358 -66.27 -30.32 43.87
CA ASP A 358 -65.00 -31.02 43.59
C ASP A 358 -64.07 -30.50 42.47
N GLU A 359 -62.93 -29.90 42.83
CA GLU A 359 -61.60 -30.57 42.88
C GLU A 359 -60.48 -29.55 43.23
N ASP A 360 -59.87 -29.77 44.41
CA ASP A 360 -58.47 -29.57 44.86
C ASP A 360 -57.66 -28.35 44.39
N ILE A 361 -57.47 -27.27 45.20
CA ILE A 361 -56.64 -27.08 46.41
C ILE A 361 -55.11 -27.18 46.13
N ASN A 362 -54.37 -26.05 46.00
CA ASN A 362 -53.73 -25.19 47.04
C ASN A 362 -52.65 -25.92 47.88
N LEU A 363 -51.39 -25.46 47.95
CA LEU A 363 -50.78 -24.53 48.93
C LEU A 363 -49.25 -24.65 48.69
N ASP A 364 -48.33 -23.71 48.98
CA ASP A 364 -48.23 -22.76 50.09
C ASP A 364 -47.14 -21.69 49.77
N LYS A 365 -47.27 -20.54 50.44
CA LYS A 365 -46.26 -19.65 51.06
C LYS A 365 -44.75 -19.91 50.82
N SER A 366 -43.82 -18.95 50.87
CA SER A 366 -43.77 -17.53 51.24
C SER A 366 -42.31 -17.07 51.10
N ALA A 367 -42.10 -15.76 50.93
CA ALA A 367 -41.01 -14.93 51.47
C ALA A 367 -39.61 -15.53 51.72
N GLU A 368 -38.62 -14.93 51.04
CA GLU A 368 -37.38 -14.32 51.58
C GLU A 368 -37.09 -14.44 53.10
N PRO A 369 -35.82 -14.34 53.59
CA PRO A 369 -34.54 -14.18 52.87
C PRO A 369 -33.31 -14.85 53.57
N GLU A 370 -32.11 -14.46 53.13
CA GLU A 370 -30.79 -14.43 53.81
C GLU A 370 -30.19 -15.75 54.33
N ASP A 371 -29.09 -16.21 53.74
CA ASP A 371 -27.70 -15.80 53.99
C ASP A 371 -27.11 -16.48 55.24
N SER A 372 -26.39 -17.59 55.02
CA SER A 372 -25.20 -17.93 55.80
C SER A 372 -24.43 -19.06 55.11
N ASN A 373 -23.40 -18.64 54.39
CA ASN A 373 -22.07 -19.23 54.32
C ASN A 373 -21.77 -20.29 55.40
N VAL A 374 -21.19 -21.45 55.01
CA VAL A 374 -20.02 -22.11 55.62
C VAL A 374 -19.83 -23.50 54.99
N GLU A 375 -18.78 -23.57 54.16
CA GLU A 375 -17.75 -24.61 54.05
C GLU A 375 -18.07 -26.12 54.21
N LYS A 376 -17.59 -26.82 53.17
CA LYS A 376 -16.62 -27.93 53.20
C LYS A 376 -17.13 -29.39 53.12
N VAL A 377 -16.68 -29.98 52.00
CA VAL A 377 -15.80 -31.18 51.90
C VAL A 377 -16.45 -32.51 51.55
N ALA A 378 -15.90 -33.06 50.45
CA ALA A 378 -15.68 -34.47 50.10
C ALA A 378 -16.92 -35.34 49.90
N ASP A 379 -16.90 -36.39 49.08
CA ASP A 379 -16.05 -36.95 48.05
C ASP A 379 -16.90 -38.10 47.45
N GLU A 380 -16.33 -38.84 46.52
CA GLU A 380 -16.76 -40.15 46.00
C GLU A 380 -17.73 -40.08 44.80
N GLU A 381 -17.18 -40.09 43.58
CA GLU A 381 -16.78 -41.32 42.85
C GLU A 381 -17.93 -42.34 42.74
N VAL A 382 -18.39 -42.60 41.52
CA VAL A 382 -18.13 -43.88 40.84
C VAL A 382 -18.44 -43.71 39.34
N THR A 383 -17.38 -43.94 38.58
CA THR A 383 -17.28 -44.17 37.14
C THR A 383 -18.15 -45.33 36.64
N LYS A 384 -18.66 -45.22 35.41
CA LYS A 384 -18.59 -46.34 34.44
C LYS A 384 -18.35 -45.80 33.02
N ASN A 385 -17.13 -46.09 32.57
CA ASN A 385 -16.57 -45.91 31.25
C ASN A 385 -17.23 -46.80 30.19
N LYS A 386 -17.00 -46.40 28.92
CA LYS A 386 -16.55 -47.19 27.75
C LYS A 386 -17.36 -46.87 26.50
N ASP A 387 -16.79 -46.67 25.33
CA ASP A 387 -15.38 -46.61 24.92
C ASP A 387 -15.28 -45.72 23.67
N GLU A 388 -14.16 -45.01 23.60
CA GLU A 388 -13.56 -44.38 22.43
C GLU A 388 -13.22 -45.42 21.36
N THR A 389 -13.10 -45.00 20.09
CA THR A 389 -11.82 -45.14 19.35
C THR A 389 -11.81 -44.30 18.07
N ALA A 390 -10.70 -43.60 17.93
CA ALA A 390 -10.26 -42.82 16.77
C ALA A 390 -9.33 -43.66 15.87
N ILE A 391 -8.78 -42.99 14.84
CA ILE A 391 -7.56 -43.27 14.02
C ILE A 391 -7.93 -43.64 12.56
N SER A 392 -7.74 -42.75 11.56
CA SER A 392 -6.53 -42.46 10.73
C SER A 392 -6.25 -43.57 9.69
N ASP A 393 -5.75 -43.42 8.45
CA ASP A 393 -5.18 -42.37 7.58
C ASP A 393 -5.27 -42.88 6.11
N ASP A 394 -5.16 -41.97 5.11
CA ASP A 394 -4.52 -42.06 3.77
C ASP A 394 -4.81 -43.26 2.80
N GLU A 395 -4.92 -43.15 1.47
CA GLU A 395 -4.79 -42.08 0.47
C GLU A 395 -5.33 -42.60 -0.90
N ILE A 396 -5.92 -41.69 -1.70
CA ILE A 396 -5.83 -41.54 -3.18
C ILE A 396 -6.84 -42.24 -4.17
N LYS A 397 -7.60 -41.34 -4.85
CA LYS A 397 -8.23 -41.31 -6.21
C LYS A 397 -9.47 -42.19 -6.49
N THR A 398 -10.59 -41.72 -7.05
CA THR A 398 -10.91 -40.58 -7.94
C THR A 398 -12.44 -40.30 -7.92
N GLU A 399 -12.80 -39.01 -7.96
CA GLU A 399 -13.98 -38.36 -8.59
C GLU A 399 -15.36 -39.06 -8.62
N LYS A 400 -16.34 -38.50 -7.87
CA LYS A 400 -17.55 -37.81 -8.42
C LYS A 400 -18.53 -37.36 -7.32
N ARG A 401 -18.72 -36.03 -7.27
CA ARG A 401 -19.92 -35.21 -6.96
C ARG A 401 -20.91 -35.66 -5.88
N GLU A 402 -21.01 -34.81 -4.86
CA GLU A 402 -22.14 -34.67 -3.94
C GLU A 402 -23.15 -33.61 -4.41
N ASN A 403 -24.41 -33.88 -4.04
CA ASN A 403 -25.46 -32.99 -3.52
C ASN A 403 -26.23 -32.01 -4.42
N GLY A 404 -27.55 -32.05 -4.23
CA GLY A 404 -28.49 -30.98 -4.53
C GLY A 404 -29.71 -31.06 -3.62
N GLU A 405 -29.84 -30.11 -2.70
CA GLU A 405 -31.13 -29.51 -2.31
C GLU A 405 -30.87 -28.11 -1.71
N ARG A 406 -31.24 -27.08 -2.47
CA ARG A 406 -31.38 -25.68 -2.05
C ARG A 406 -32.52 -25.09 -2.86
N ASP A 407 -33.56 -24.67 -2.16
CA ASP A 407 -34.52 -23.69 -2.66
C ASP A 407 -33.89 -22.29 -2.56
N ASP A 408 -33.81 -21.59 -3.68
CA ASP A 408 -33.79 -20.13 -3.70
C ASP A 408 -34.63 -19.65 -4.88
N ASP A 409 -35.49 -18.69 -4.58
CA ASP A 409 -36.63 -18.26 -5.37
C ASP A 409 -36.21 -17.16 -6.36
N SER A 410 -36.90 -17.12 -7.51
CA SER A 410 -36.83 -16.10 -8.57
C SER A 410 -35.62 -16.04 -9.51
N SER A 411 -35.45 -17.09 -10.35
CA SER A 411 -34.93 -16.90 -11.71
C SER A 411 -36.08 -17.01 -12.72
N VAL A 412 -36.46 -15.87 -13.30
CA VAL A 412 -37.31 -15.81 -14.49
C VAL A 412 -36.62 -16.60 -15.61
N ILE A 413 -37.28 -17.66 -16.07
CA ILE A 413 -36.84 -18.48 -17.19
C ILE A 413 -36.99 -17.65 -18.47
N ILE A 414 -35.88 -17.17 -19.02
CA ILE A 414 -35.82 -16.69 -20.39
C ILE A 414 -35.54 -17.91 -21.27
N ASN A 415 -36.60 -18.50 -21.83
CA ASN A 415 -36.49 -19.40 -22.97
C ASN A 415 -36.23 -18.53 -24.21
N GLN A 416 -34.98 -18.46 -24.68
CA GLN A 416 -34.67 -17.98 -26.03
C GLN A 416 -33.66 -18.91 -26.72
N ASP A 417 -33.82 -19.03 -28.03
CA ASP A 417 -33.04 -19.83 -28.99
C ASP A 417 -31.51 -19.81 -28.79
N PRO A 418 -30.75 -20.84 -29.21
CA PRO A 418 -29.28 -20.83 -29.14
C PRO A 418 -28.61 -19.72 -29.99
N GLU A 419 -29.34 -19.02 -30.87
CA GLU A 419 -28.89 -17.82 -31.59
C GLU A 419 -29.10 -16.50 -30.81
N SER A 420 -29.76 -16.55 -29.65
CA SER A 420 -30.05 -15.40 -28.78
C SER A 420 -29.09 -15.26 -27.60
N ARG A 421 -28.01 -16.07 -27.54
CA ARG A 421 -26.91 -15.80 -26.60
C ARG A 421 -26.39 -14.42 -26.93
N GLU A 422 -26.76 -13.44 -26.10
CA GLU A 422 -26.29 -12.06 -26.19
C GLU A 422 -24.79 -12.09 -26.50
N ARG A 423 -24.43 -11.58 -27.67
CA ARG A 423 -23.04 -11.57 -28.13
C ARG A 423 -22.23 -10.77 -27.11
N ILE A 424 -21.39 -11.46 -26.33
CA ILE A 424 -20.55 -10.81 -25.32
C ILE A 424 -19.58 -9.90 -26.08
N ASP A 425 -19.77 -8.59 -25.94
CA ASP A 425 -18.86 -7.61 -26.48
C ASP A 425 -17.67 -7.44 -25.54
N LEU A 426 -16.50 -7.94 -25.98
CA LEU A 426 -15.26 -7.86 -25.22
C LEU A 426 -14.83 -6.41 -24.93
N ALA A 427 -15.20 -5.46 -25.80
CA ALA A 427 -14.91 -4.05 -25.54
C ALA A 427 -15.67 -3.54 -24.31
N ASN A 428 -16.93 -3.96 -24.15
CA ASN A 428 -17.74 -3.60 -22.99
C ASN A 428 -17.25 -4.28 -21.71
N VAL A 429 -16.72 -5.51 -21.79
CA VAL A 429 -16.14 -6.21 -20.63
C VAL A 429 -14.85 -5.55 -20.17
N LEU A 430 -13.95 -5.18 -21.09
CA LEU A 430 -12.67 -4.52 -20.76
C LEU A 430 -12.88 -3.11 -20.19
N LEU A 431 -13.88 -2.40 -20.68
CA LEU A 431 -14.22 -1.05 -20.22
C LEU A 431 -15.21 -1.04 -19.04
N TRP A 432 -15.63 -2.20 -18.53
CA TRP A 432 -16.59 -2.27 -17.44
C TRP A 432 -15.94 -1.83 -16.11
N ASP A 433 -16.63 -0.93 -15.39
CA ASP A 433 -16.28 -0.52 -14.03
C ASP A 433 -17.56 -0.40 -13.22
N ALA A 434 -17.49 -0.66 -11.90
CA ALA A 434 -18.63 -0.51 -10.98
C ALA A 434 -19.18 0.93 -11.01
N ASN A 435 -18.33 1.90 -11.36
CA ASN A 435 -18.70 3.30 -11.58
C ASN A 435 -19.67 3.54 -12.74
N LYS A 436 -19.88 2.61 -13.69
CA LYS A 436 -20.68 2.87 -14.91
C LYS A 436 -22.16 2.45 -14.81
N THR A 437 -22.57 1.91 -13.67
CA THR A 437 -23.95 1.43 -13.41
C THR A 437 -24.93 2.56 -13.03
N VAL A 438 -25.45 3.30 -14.01
CA VAL A 438 -26.33 4.46 -13.75
C VAL A 438 -27.72 4.01 -13.29
N ALA A 439 -28.19 4.59 -12.18
CA ALA A 439 -29.55 4.37 -11.69
C ALA A 439 -30.54 5.43 -12.24
N GLU A 440 -31.81 5.06 -12.36
CA GLU A 440 -32.85 5.95 -12.95
C GLU A 440 -33.08 7.24 -12.17
N ASP A 441 -32.82 7.21 -10.86
CA ASP A 441 -32.95 8.37 -9.97
C ASP A 441 -31.88 9.43 -10.25
N GLU A 442 -30.68 9.04 -10.71
CA GLU A 442 -29.63 9.95 -11.20
C GLU A 442 -30.11 10.70 -12.44
N VAL A 443 -30.69 9.96 -13.40
CA VAL A 443 -31.22 10.53 -14.65
C VAL A 443 -32.35 11.53 -14.34
N LYS A 444 -33.21 11.22 -13.38
CA LYS A 444 -34.28 12.13 -12.91
C LYS A 444 -33.68 13.37 -12.23
N ALA A 445 -32.69 13.20 -11.35
CA ALA A 445 -32.04 14.31 -10.64
C ALA A 445 -31.31 15.28 -11.59
N VAL A 446 -30.70 14.76 -12.65
CA VAL A 446 -30.05 15.57 -13.69
C VAL A 446 -31.10 16.31 -14.52
N LYS A 447 -32.16 15.64 -14.96
CA LYS A 447 -33.27 16.27 -15.71
C LYS A 447 -33.93 17.39 -14.92
N ASP A 448 -34.10 17.20 -13.62
CA ASP A 448 -34.73 18.18 -12.73
C ASP A 448 -33.76 19.29 -12.26
N SER A 449 -32.49 19.28 -12.68
CA SER A 449 -31.43 20.21 -12.25
C SER A 449 -31.21 20.30 -10.74
N LYS A 450 -31.59 19.27 -9.98
CA LYS A 450 -31.48 19.19 -8.51
C LYS A 450 -30.24 18.42 -8.04
N VAL A 451 -29.19 18.36 -8.86
CA VAL A 451 -27.99 17.54 -8.62
C VAL A 451 -27.28 17.88 -7.31
N GLN A 452 -27.20 19.16 -6.92
CA GLN A 452 -26.56 19.55 -5.67
C GLN A 452 -27.33 19.06 -4.43
N ALA A 453 -28.67 19.19 -4.45
CA ALA A 453 -29.52 18.74 -3.36
C ALA A 453 -29.43 17.22 -3.19
N THR A 454 -29.50 16.48 -4.31
CA THR A 454 -29.39 15.02 -4.26
C THR A 454 -28.00 14.57 -3.80
N VAL A 455 -26.92 15.22 -4.21
CA VAL A 455 -25.57 14.93 -3.70
C VAL A 455 -25.48 15.19 -2.18
N SER A 456 -26.07 16.28 -1.69
CA SER A 456 -26.10 16.57 -0.25
C SER A 456 -26.85 15.50 0.54
N ASP A 457 -28.01 15.05 0.04
CA ASP A 457 -28.80 14.00 0.69
C ASP A 457 -28.07 12.66 0.71
N LEU A 458 -27.45 12.28 -0.43
CA LEU A 458 -26.65 11.05 -0.53
C LEU A 458 -25.40 11.08 0.36
N LEU A 459 -24.76 12.25 0.55
CA LEU A 459 -23.64 12.41 1.47
C LEU A 459 -24.07 12.26 2.94
N ASN A 460 -25.26 12.76 3.29
CA ASN A 460 -25.84 12.56 4.62
C ASN A 460 -26.14 11.09 4.88
N GLU A 461 -26.72 10.39 3.90
CA GLU A 461 -26.97 8.94 3.95
C GLU A 461 -25.66 8.14 4.10
N LEU A 462 -24.64 8.45 3.29
CA LEU A 462 -23.32 7.82 3.39
C LEU A 462 -22.67 8.07 4.75
N SER A 463 -22.83 9.28 5.31
CA SER A 463 -22.37 9.60 6.65
C SER A 463 -23.07 8.78 7.74
N GLN A 464 -24.39 8.57 7.63
CA GLN A 464 -25.15 7.73 8.56
C GLN A 464 -24.67 6.28 8.52
N LEU A 465 -24.56 5.68 7.32
CA LEU A 465 -24.04 4.31 7.17
C LEU A 465 -22.61 4.17 7.72
N ARG A 466 -21.76 5.17 7.50
CA ARG A 466 -20.41 5.22 8.08
C ARG A 466 -20.44 5.28 9.61
N GLN A 467 -21.33 6.08 10.20
CA GLN A 467 -21.49 6.17 11.64
C GLN A 467 -21.94 4.82 12.22
N ASP A 468 -22.93 4.17 11.62
CA ASP A 468 -23.39 2.84 12.00
C ASP A 468 -22.26 1.81 11.96
N ARG A 469 -21.43 1.82 10.90
CA ARG A 469 -20.26 0.94 10.80
C ARG A 469 -19.26 1.18 11.94
N ILE A 470 -18.99 2.44 12.26
CA ILE A 470 -18.09 2.81 13.37
C ILE A 470 -18.69 2.38 14.72
N GLU A 471 -20.00 2.52 14.91
CA GLU A 471 -20.68 2.07 16.13
C GLU A 471 -20.63 0.54 16.29
N ARG A 472 -20.88 -0.21 15.22
CA ARG A 472 -20.71 -1.67 15.19
C ARG A 472 -19.26 -2.05 15.53
N GLN A 473 -18.28 -1.33 14.96
CA GLN A 473 -16.87 -1.53 15.28
C GLN A 473 -16.56 -1.27 16.75
N LYS A 474 -17.09 -0.18 17.33
CA LYS A 474 -16.95 0.14 18.75
C LYS A 474 -17.58 -0.93 19.64
N LYS A 475 -18.76 -1.44 19.30
CA LYS A 475 -19.43 -2.53 20.04
C LYS A 475 -18.60 -3.81 19.98
N HIS A 476 -18.17 -4.25 18.80
CA HIS A 476 -17.33 -5.45 18.65
C HIS A 476 -15.98 -5.33 19.39
N ALA A 477 -15.37 -4.15 19.39
CA ALA A 477 -14.14 -3.88 20.14
C ALA A 477 -14.32 -3.95 21.67
N ARG A 478 -15.55 -3.75 22.19
CA ARG A 478 -15.86 -3.87 23.62
C ARG A 478 -16.00 -5.33 24.06
N TYR A 479 -16.49 -6.21 23.19
CA TYR A 479 -16.70 -7.63 23.52
C TYR A 479 -15.44 -8.49 23.35
N ASN A 480 -14.55 -8.17 22.40
CA ASN A 480 -13.32 -8.93 22.17
C ASN A 480 -12.09 -8.30 22.85
N LYS A 481 -11.91 -8.60 24.14
CA LYS A 481 -10.79 -8.12 24.99
C LYS A 481 -9.39 -8.55 24.52
N ASN A 482 -9.26 -9.59 23.69
CA ASN A 482 -7.96 -10.23 23.39
C ASN A 482 -7.36 -9.91 22.00
N ILE A 483 -7.99 -9.07 21.16
CA ILE A 483 -7.59 -8.91 19.74
C ILE A 483 -7.22 -7.46 19.39
N LEU A 484 -6.99 -6.59 20.37
CA LEU A 484 -6.61 -5.19 20.09
C LEU A 484 -5.10 -4.93 19.98
N GLY A 485 -4.26 -5.94 20.23
CA GLY A 485 -2.81 -5.86 19.99
C GLY A 485 -2.42 -6.08 18.52
N THR A 486 -3.33 -6.61 17.70
CA THR A 486 -3.09 -6.95 16.30
C THR A 486 -4.19 -6.34 15.44
N GLY A 487 -4.03 -5.06 15.09
CA GLY A 487 -4.78 -4.37 14.04
C GLY A 487 -6.26 -4.76 13.96
N SER A 488 -7.08 -4.17 14.84
CA SER A 488 -8.54 -4.37 14.85
C SER A 488 -9.08 -4.45 13.44
N ARG A 489 -9.72 -5.58 13.07
CA ARG A 489 -10.35 -5.77 11.77
C ARG A 489 -11.27 -4.59 11.49
N ILE A 490 -10.84 -3.68 10.64
CA ILE A 490 -11.68 -2.59 10.15
C ILE A 490 -12.80 -3.27 9.38
N PHE A 491 -14.04 -3.01 9.78
CA PHE A 491 -15.19 -3.54 9.04
C PHE A 491 -15.14 -2.97 7.63
N LYS A 492 -15.18 -3.85 6.62
CA LYS A 492 -15.28 -3.43 5.23
C LYS A 492 -16.57 -2.61 5.02
N PRO A 493 -16.58 -1.61 4.11
CA PRO A 493 -17.81 -0.92 3.73
C PRO A 493 -18.87 -1.90 3.24
N SER A 494 -20.14 -1.57 3.47
CA SER A 494 -21.26 -2.32 2.88
C SER A 494 -21.29 -2.10 1.36
N ASN A 495 -21.93 -3.03 0.63
CA ASN A 495 -22.14 -2.86 -0.80
C ASN A 495 -23.04 -1.64 -1.12
N GLU A 496 -23.92 -1.25 -0.20
CA GLU A 496 -24.76 -0.07 -0.32
C GLU A 496 -23.93 1.21 -0.20
N GLU A 497 -23.00 1.29 0.76
CA GLU A 497 -22.05 2.41 0.88
C GLU A 497 -21.23 2.57 -0.40
N LEU A 498 -20.76 1.46 -0.99
CA LEU A 498 -20.01 1.49 -2.24
C LEU A 498 -20.85 1.98 -3.42
N LYS A 499 -22.10 1.51 -3.54
CA LYS A 499 -23.04 1.98 -4.57
C LYS A 499 -23.32 3.48 -4.43
N LEU A 500 -23.57 3.97 -3.22
CA LEU A 500 -23.78 5.39 -2.94
C LEU A 500 -22.54 6.23 -3.27
N TYR A 501 -21.35 5.76 -2.89
CA TYR A 501 -20.09 6.42 -3.22
C TYR A 501 -19.88 6.57 -4.73
N PHE A 502 -20.08 5.49 -5.49
CA PHE A 502 -19.93 5.52 -6.95
C PHE A 502 -20.98 6.40 -7.62
N LYS A 503 -22.22 6.41 -7.10
CA LYS A 503 -23.27 7.32 -7.53
C LYS A 503 -22.92 8.80 -7.29
N ILE A 504 -22.42 9.15 -6.11
CA ILE A 504 -21.96 10.52 -5.80
C ILE A 504 -20.80 10.92 -6.72
N LYS A 505 -19.81 10.03 -6.88
CA LYS A 505 -18.66 10.26 -7.76
C LYS A 505 -19.11 10.55 -9.19
N ARG A 506 -20.02 9.74 -9.75
CA ARG A 506 -20.59 9.95 -11.10
C ARG A 506 -21.31 11.29 -11.24
N LEU A 507 -22.17 11.64 -10.28
CA LEU A 507 -22.92 12.90 -10.33
C LEU A 507 -21.97 14.11 -10.31
N LEU A 508 -20.89 14.04 -9.52
CA LEU A 508 -19.86 15.07 -9.49
C LEU A 508 -19.02 15.11 -10.77
N THR A 509 -18.56 13.97 -11.29
CA THR A 509 -17.80 13.94 -12.55
C THR A 509 -18.65 14.43 -13.72
N GLY A 510 -19.89 13.96 -13.83
CA GLY A 510 -20.82 14.42 -14.87
C GLY A 510 -21.16 15.91 -14.73
N PHE A 511 -21.23 16.46 -13.52
CA PHE A 511 -21.41 17.89 -13.31
C PHE A 511 -20.19 18.72 -13.71
N ILE A 512 -18.98 18.21 -13.44
CA ILE A 512 -17.72 18.85 -13.85
C ILE A 512 -17.59 18.84 -15.37
N GLU A 513 -17.87 17.70 -16.01
CA GLU A 513 -17.87 17.55 -17.48
C GLU A 513 -18.94 18.42 -18.14
N ALA A 514 -20.17 18.46 -17.60
CA ALA A 514 -21.26 19.25 -18.20
C ALA A 514 -21.04 20.78 -18.08
N LYS A 515 -20.20 21.22 -17.14
CA LYS A 515 -19.89 22.64 -16.90
C LYS A 515 -18.49 23.05 -17.33
N ASP A 516 -17.70 22.15 -17.90
CA ASP A 516 -16.30 22.35 -18.29
C ASP A 516 -15.47 23.08 -17.19
N ILE A 517 -15.63 22.64 -15.94
CA ILE A 517 -14.96 23.28 -14.79
C ILE A 517 -13.49 22.88 -14.78
N ASN A 518 -12.60 23.85 -14.92
CA ASN A 518 -11.16 23.60 -14.82
C ASN A 518 -10.72 23.42 -13.35
N PRO A 519 -9.73 22.58 -13.04
CA PRO A 519 -9.23 22.36 -11.67
C PRO A 519 -8.85 23.66 -10.94
N ASN A 520 -8.33 24.65 -11.68
CA ASN A 520 -7.96 25.97 -11.13
C ASN A 520 -9.17 26.78 -10.62
N GLN A 521 -10.38 26.48 -11.07
CA GLN A 521 -11.61 27.14 -10.63
C GLN A 521 -12.19 26.51 -9.34
N LEU A 522 -11.69 25.35 -8.91
CA LEU A 522 -12.24 24.61 -7.77
C LEU A 522 -11.71 25.11 -6.42
N ASP A 523 -10.70 25.98 -6.38
CA ASP A 523 -10.09 26.52 -5.14
C ASP A 523 -9.80 25.44 -4.08
N ILE A 524 -9.34 24.26 -4.53
CA ILE A 524 -8.96 23.14 -3.67
C ILE A 524 -7.43 23.11 -3.57
N GLU A 525 -6.91 23.20 -2.35
CA GLU A 525 -5.51 22.94 -2.07
C GLU A 525 -5.20 21.44 -2.20
N ILE A 526 -4.63 21.04 -3.32
CA ILE A 526 -4.20 19.65 -3.56
C ILE A 526 -2.80 19.47 -2.97
N ASP A 527 -2.60 18.41 -2.18
CA ASP A 527 -1.27 18.02 -1.72
C ASP A 527 -0.39 17.66 -2.93
N LYS A 528 0.78 18.31 -3.02
CA LYS A 528 1.75 18.10 -4.11
C LYS A 528 2.54 16.80 -3.95
N ARG A 529 2.42 16.12 -2.80
CA ARG A 529 3.17 14.91 -2.48
C ARG A 529 2.32 13.68 -2.74
N LEU A 530 2.88 12.75 -3.53
CA LEU A 530 2.28 11.45 -3.78
C LEU A 530 3.12 10.37 -3.09
N PRO A 531 2.51 9.44 -2.34
CA PRO A 531 3.24 8.31 -1.79
C PRO A 531 3.65 7.36 -2.92
N VAL A 532 4.95 7.09 -3.04
CA VAL A 532 5.53 6.18 -4.03
C VAL A 532 6.36 5.14 -3.28
N LEU A 533 6.34 3.90 -3.77
CA LEU A 533 7.18 2.83 -3.24
C LEU A 533 8.66 3.16 -3.48
N GLN A 534 9.50 2.96 -2.47
CA GLN A 534 10.94 3.18 -2.56
C GLN A 534 11.68 1.85 -2.50
N HIS A 535 12.82 1.77 -3.19
CA HIS A 535 13.68 0.60 -3.12
C HIS A 535 14.34 0.50 -1.75
N THR A 536 14.26 -0.68 -1.14
CA THR A 536 14.91 -1.00 0.14
C THR A 536 16.04 -1.99 -0.10
N TYR A 537 17.26 -1.63 0.28
CA TYR A 537 18.42 -2.53 0.20
C TYR A 537 18.85 -2.98 1.59
N GLN A 538 19.32 -4.23 1.67
CA GLN A 538 19.90 -4.77 2.89
C GLN A 538 21.33 -4.23 3.08
N GLY A 539 21.76 -4.13 4.34
CA GLY A 539 23.15 -3.77 4.65
C GLY A 539 24.13 -4.81 4.10
N THR A 540 25.25 -4.35 3.55
CA THR A 540 26.29 -5.23 2.98
C THR A 540 27.26 -5.77 4.04
N LEU A 541 27.28 -5.18 5.23
CA LEU A 541 28.09 -5.67 6.34
C LEU A 541 27.48 -6.97 6.87
N PRO A 542 28.27 -8.06 6.95
CA PRO A 542 27.79 -9.31 7.49
C PRO A 542 27.45 -9.14 8.97
N ALA A 543 26.35 -9.77 9.40
CA ALA A 543 26.00 -9.79 10.81
C ALA A 543 27.13 -10.48 11.60
N SER A 544 27.65 -9.81 12.63
CA SER A 544 28.53 -10.47 13.59
C SER A 544 27.68 -11.45 14.40
N PHE A 545 27.69 -12.72 14.00
CA PHE A 545 27.19 -13.77 14.88
C PHE A 545 28.15 -13.83 16.07
N GLY A 546 27.78 -13.19 17.17
CA GLY A 546 28.43 -13.47 18.44
C GLY A 546 28.37 -14.99 18.61
N VAL A 547 29.51 -15.63 18.84
CA VAL A 547 29.60 -17.05 19.18
C VAL A 547 28.98 -17.21 20.57
N SER A 548 27.66 -17.04 20.64
CA SER A 548 26.84 -17.58 21.71
C SER A 548 27.03 -19.07 21.59
N ASN A 549 27.75 -19.64 22.56
CA ASN A 549 27.82 -21.07 22.78
C ASN A 549 26.38 -21.60 22.91
N GLN A 550 25.74 -21.90 21.78
CA GLN A 550 24.54 -22.72 21.73
C GLN A 550 24.99 -24.09 22.23
N LYS A 551 24.79 -24.32 23.53
CA LYS A 551 24.79 -25.66 24.10
C LYS A 551 23.81 -26.48 23.26
N THR A 552 24.34 -27.29 22.38
CA THR A 552 23.57 -28.30 21.66
C THR A 552 22.90 -29.17 22.73
N SER A 553 21.60 -29.01 22.92
CA SER A 553 20.83 -29.90 23.77
C SER A 553 20.86 -31.27 23.11
N LYS A 554 21.71 -32.17 23.60
CA LYS A 554 21.73 -33.57 23.20
C LYS A 554 20.30 -34.11 23.29
N SER A 555 19.77 -34.64 22.18
CA SER A 555 18.47 -35.30 22.18
C SER A 555 18.54 -36.50 23.13
N LYS A 556 17.65 -36.52 24.13
CA LYS A 556 17.42 -37.71 24.95
C LYS A 556 16.76 -38.75 24.04
N ARG A 557 17.52 -39.74 23.59
CA ARG A 557 16.96 -41.02 23.11
C ARG A 557 16.14 -41.61 24.26
N LYS A 558 14.82 -41.70 24.07
CA LYS A 558 13.96 -42.57 24.90
C LYS A 558 14.37 -44.02 24.62
N ARG A 559 14.57 -44.77 25.70
CA ARG A 559 14.65 -46.24 25.70
C ARG A 559 13.25 -46.82 25.71
#